data_AF-A0A2D0NJA2-F1
#
_entry.id   AF-A0A2D0NJA2-F1
#
_cell.length_a   1.000
_cell.length_b   1.000
_cell.length_c   1.000
_cell.angle_alpha   90.00
_cell.angle_beta   90.00
_cell.angle_gamma   90.00
#
_symmetry.space_group_name_H-M   'P 1'
#
loop_
_entity.id
_entity.type
_entity.pdbx_description
1 polymer ?
#
loop_
_entity_poly.entity_id
_entity_poly.type
_entity_poly.pdbx_seq_one_letter_code
_entity_poly.pdbx_strand_id
1 'polypeptide(L)'
;MKKALPILCLLLLFMACKQEKDCSYIKDYYQTIYLAEEAYFLGDFQRVYDLISEVESHCALLNQRGPYEMLKYAEAAARIGKDEKALQLVRDLIFEGYEIDQLAQKDAFVQLAAGPEWKAIALEYDTLRRQYLHTIDLDLRKQVVEMKDADQYYRSMLRKPGINRDSIYKIIGRVDSINDRKLKNTLDRYGYPGERVIGGYNIDDQQVDAGILLFHVDDYDYYTTTLKRLIEQGKAPPESLGNFVDSYQRRVKDQKKFIYGIYDNVGEEQIIDYENLDERRVSIGLPPRSLKSRVDSLRRAYYGI
;
A
#
# COMPACT_ATOMS: atom_id res chain seq x y z
N MET A 1 -11.10 -64.25 34.23
CA MET A 1 -11.20 -63.56 32.93
C MET A 1 -12.16 -62.39 33.06
N LYS A 2 -11.66 -61.18 33.30
CA LYS A 2 -12.42 -59.93 33.18
C LYS A 2 -11.52 -58.95 32.44
N LYS A 3 -11.91 -58.61 31.20
CA LYS A 3 -11.23 -57.63 30.35
C LYS A 3 -11.64 -56.25 30.85
N ALA A 4 -10.66 -55.45 31.29
CA ALA A 4 -10.86 -54.02 31.51
C ALA A 4 -10.41 -53.29 30.23
N LEU A 5 -11.33 -52.50 29.70
CA LEU A 5 -11.26 -51.71 28.47
C LEU A 5 -10.33 -50.49 28.68
N PRO A 6 -9.47 -50.10 27.72
CA PRO A 6 -8.72 -48.87 27.84
C PRO A 6 -9.61 -47.67 27.49
N ILE A 7 -9.67 -46.71 28.41
CA ILE A 7 -10.31 -45.40 28.20
C ILE A 7 -9.44 -44.62 27.21
N LEU A 8 -9.94 -44.47 25.99
CA LEU A 8 -9.38 -43.60 24.95
C LEU A 8 -9.76 -42.15 25.29
N CYS A 9 -8.85 -41.40 25.89
CA CYS A 9 -8.98 -39.95 26.04
C CYS A 9 -8.86 -39.28 24.66
N LEU A 10 -10.00 -39.03 24.03
CA LEU A 10 -10.11 -38.21 22.83
C LEU A 10 -9.98 -36.73 23.24
N LEU A 11 -8.76 -36.20 23.23
CA LEU A 11 -8.49 -34.76 23.30
C LEU A 11 -9.02 -34.11 22.01
N LEU A 12 -10.27 -33.64 22.05
CA LEU A 12 -10.84 -32.75 21.05
C LEU A 12 -10.13 -31.39 21.17
N LEU A 13 -9.08 -31.22 20.35
CA LEU A 13 -8.54 -29.91 19.98
C LEU A 13 -9.67 -29.10 19.34
N PHE A 14 -10.31 -28.23 20.13
CA PHE A 14 -11.09 -27.12 19.60
C PHE A 14 -10.11 -26.17 18.90
N MET A 15 -9.78 -26.48 17.63
CA MET A 15 -9.38 -25.43 16.71
C MET A 15 -10.60 -24.52 16.56
N ALA A 16 -10.62 -23.44 17.33
CA ALA A 16 -11.46 -22.31 17.01
C ALA A 16 -10.99 -21.81 15.64
N CYS A 17 -11.64 -22.27 14.57
CA CYS A 17 -11.67 -21.52 13.32
C CYS A 17 -12.24 -20.15 13.67
N LYS A 18 -11.35 -19.20 13.93
CA LYS A 18 -11.69 -17.77 13.92
C LYS A 18 -12.23 -17.56 12.52
N GLN A 19 -13.55 -17.44 12.40
CA GLN A 19 -14.20 -17.08 11.16
C GLN A 19 -13.55 -15.75 10.76
N GLU A 20 -12.72 -15.75 9.72
CA GLU A 20 -12.20 -14.50 9.14
C GLU A 20 -13.43 -13.67 8.84
N LYS A 21 -13.62 -12.58 9.59
CA LYS A 21 -14.63 -11.60 9.24
C LYS A 21 -14.22 -11.07 7.87
N ASP A 22 -15.10 -11.22 6.88
CA ASP A 22 -14.89 -10.64 5.55
C ASP A 22 -14.82 -9.11 5.68
N CYS A 23 -13.59 -8.59 5.83
CA CYS A 23 -13.31 -7.15 5.83
C CYS A 23 -13.39 -6.64 4.39
N SER A 24 -14.31 -5.72 4.11
CA SER A 24 -14.31 -4.98 2.86
C SER A 24 -13.44 -3.74 3.03
N TYR A 25 -12.20 -3.77 2.51
CA TYR A 25 -11.24 -2.68 2.76
C TYR A 25 -11.72 -1.30 2.29
N ILE A 26 -12.56 -1.25 1.25
CA ILE A 26 -13.21 0.00 0.81
C ILE A 26 -14.14 0.58 1.88
N LYS A 27 -14.93 -0.26 2.54
CA LYS A 27 -15.97 0.16 3.49
C LYS A 27 -15.45 0.29 4.91
N ASP A 28 -14.60 -0.65 5.31
CA ASP A 28 -14.28 -0.89 6.71
C ASP A 28 -12.87 -0.39 7.10
N TYR A 29 -12.04 0.00 6.11
CA TYR A 29 -10.62 0.26 6.33
C TYR A 29 -10.17 1.67 5.91
N TYR A 30 -10.19 1.98 4.61
CA TYR A 30 -9.41 3.11 4.08
C TYR A 30 -9.78 4.46 4.69
N GLN A 31 -11.09 4.74 4.84
CA GLN A 31 -11.54 6.03 5.37
C GLN A 31 -11.06 6.27 6.81
N THR A 32 -11.12 5.24 7.64
CA THR A 32 -10.63 5.28 9.01
C THR A 32 -9.11 5.48 9.07
N ILE A 33 -8.37 4.82 8.18
CA ILE A 33 -6.91 5.01 8.08
C ILE A 33 -6.54 6.44 7.68
N TYR A 34 -7.27 7.07 6.75
CA TYR A 34 -7.00 8.47 6.39
C TYR A 34 -7.29 9.45 7.53
N LEU A 35 -8.30 9.18 8.35
CA LEU A 35 -8.57 9.96 9.57
C LEU A 35 -7.50 9.74 10.63
N ALA A 36 -6.97 8.52 10.77
CA ALA A 36 -5.85 8.23 11.66
C ALA A 36 -4.58 8.94 11.18
N GLU A 37 -4.34 8.99 9.87
CA GLU A 37 -3.23 9.76 9.30
C GLU A 37 -3.34 11.26 9.60
N GLU A 38 -4.53 11.86 9.46
CA GLU A 38 -4.77 13.26 9.85
C GLU A 38 -4.47 13.49 11.33
N ALA A 39 -4.99 12.62 12.21
CA ALA A 39 -4.78 12.68 13.66
C ALA A 39 -3.29 12.59 14.02
N TYR A 40 -2.53 11.73 13.33
CA TYR A 40 -1.10 11.59 13.54
C TYR A 40 -0.35 12.90 13.28
N PHE A 41 -0.63 13.56 12.15
CA PHE A 41 0.03 14.84 11.85
C PHE A 41 -0.43 16.00 12.74
N LEU A 42 -1.59 15.89 13.38
CA LEU A 42 -2.04 16.82 14.43
C LEU A 42 -1.46 16.51 15.81
N GLY A 43 -0.70 15.42 15.96
CA GLY A 43 -0.12 14.98 17.23
C GLY A 43 -1.11 14.31 18.19
N ASP A 44 -2.32 13.98 17.72
CA ASP A 44 -3.34 13.28 18.52
C ASP A 44 -3.10 11.77 18.50
N PHE A 45 -2.04 11.34 19.21
CA PHE A 45 -1.61 9.94 19.22
C PHE A 45 -2.64 9.00 19.86
N GLN A 46 -3.46 9.49 20.80
CA GLN A 46 -4.54 8.68 21.37
C GLN A 46 -5.58 8.37 20.28
N ARG A 47 -5.98 9.36 19.49
CA ARG A 47 -6.92 9.15 18.39
C ARG A 47 -6.36 8.25 17.29
N VAL A 48 -5.07 8.36 16.96
CA VAL A 48 -4.40 7.41 16.04
C VAL A 48 -4.54 5.99 16.56
N TYR A 49 -4.21 5.78 17.84
CA TYR A 49 -4.28 4.47 18.47
C TYR A 49 -5.71 3.92 18.44
N ASP A 50 -6.71 4.72 18.82
CA ASP A 50 -8.10 4.28 18.90
C ASP A 50 -8.66 3.89 17.52
N LEU A 51 -8.45 4.74 16.50
CA LEU A 51 -8.94 4.50 15.13
C LEU A 51 -8.31 3.25 14.51
N ILE A 52 -7.00 3.08 14.65
CA ILE A 52 -6.31 1.91 14.05
C ILE A 52 -6.59 0.63 14.85
N SER A 53 -6.73 0.72 16.18
CA SER A 53 -7.14 -0.42 17.02
C SER A 53 -8.55 -0.91 16.66
N GLU A 54 -9.47 0.01 16.37
CA GLU A 54 -10.81 -0.32 15.90
C GLU A 54 -10.73 -1.11 14.59
N VAL A 55 -9.98 -0.62 13.60
CA VAL A 55 -9.77 -1.31 12.32
C VAL A 55 -9.13 -2.68 12.51
N GLU A 56 -8.06 -2.78 13.30
CA GLU A 56 -7.34 -4.03 13.55
C GLU A 56 -8.24 -5.10 14.20
N SER A 57 -9.29 -4.70 14.93
CA SER A 57 -10.24 -5.64 15.55
C SER A 57 -11.08 -6.45 14.55
N HIS A 58 -11.13 -6.03 13.28
CA HIS A 58 -11.93 -6.68 12.24
C HIS A 58 -11.27 -6.75 10.86
N CYS A 59 -10.17 -6.04 10.62
CA CYS A 59 -9.40 -6.06 9.39
C CYS A 59 -7.90 -6.25 9.67
N ALA A 60 -7.22 -7.05 8.85
CA ALA A 60 -5.75 -7.08 8.90
C ALA A 60 -5.17 -5.76 8.38
N LEU A 61 -4.17 -5.21 9.06
CA LEU A 61 -3.48 -3.99 8.62
C LEU A 61 -2.69 -4.26 7.33
N LEU A 62 -2.70 -3.28 6.44
CA LEU A 62 -2.11 -3.37 5.10
C LEU A 62 -0.71 -2.77 5.00
N ASN A 63 -0.32 -1.93 5.97
CA ASN A 63 0.91 -1.14 5.95
C ASN A 63 1.14 -0.40 4.63
N GLN A 64 0.14 0.35 4.19
CA GLN A 64 0.17 0.97 2.87
C GLN A 64 1.25 2.04 2.77
N ARG A 65 1.87 2.10 1.59
CA ARG A 65 2.69 3.23 1.20
C ARG A 65 1.85 4.52 1.17
N GLY A 66 2.34 5.58 1.81
CA GLY A 66 1.65 6.87 1.93
C GLY A 66 1.10 7.05 3.34
N PRO A 67 0.03 6.34 3.73
CA PRO A 67 -0.46 6.37 5.11
C PRO A 67 0.51 5.78 6.12
N TYR A 68 1.29 4.75 5.78
CA TYR A 68 2.23 4.06 6.70
C TYR A 68 1.59 3.72 8.05
N GLU A 69 0.36 3.21 8.01
CA GLU A 69 -0.52 3.13 9.17
C GLU A 69 0.04 2.25 10.29
N MET A 70 0.74 1.16 9.98
CA MET A 70 1.35 0.31 11.01
C MET A 70 2.47 1.03 11.76
N LEU A 71 3.32 1.79 11.04
CA LEU A 71 4.38 2.58 11.67
C LEU A 71 3.77 3.66 12.56
N LYS A 72 2.79 4.41 12.04
CA LYS A 72 2.11 5.46 12.80
C LYS A 72 1.37 4.90 14.02
N TYR A 73 0.81 3.69 13.90
CA TYR A 73 0.15 3.00 15.01
C TYR A 73 1.15 2.58 16.10
N ALA A 74 2.30 2.03 15.70
CA ALA A 74 3.37 1.65 16.63
C ALA A 74 3.91 2.88 17.36
N GLU A 75 4.19 3.96 16.64
CA GLU A 75 4.67 5.21 17.23
C GLU A 75 3.63 5.83 18.17
N ALA A 76 2.36 5.83 17.77
CA ALA A 76 1.27 6.31 18.61
C ALA A 76 1.17 5.50 19.90
N ALA A 77 1.18 4.16 19.82
CA ALA A 77 1.16 3.27 20.96
C ALA A 77 2.31 3.55 21.94
N ALA A 78 3.54 3.71 21.43
CA ALA A 78 4.70 4.05 22.26
C ALA A 78 4.53 5.41 22.96
N ARG A 79 4.08 6.43 22.24
CA ARG A 79 3.90 7.80 22.78
C ARG A 79 2.84 7.90 23.87
N ILE A 80 1.83 7.02 23.86
CA ILE A 80 0.78 6.96 24.89
C ILE A 80 1.05 5.91 25.98
N GLY A 81 2.25 5.32 26.01
CA GLY A 81 2.66 4.35 27.05
C GLY A 81 2.04 2.96 26.91
N LYS A 82 1.65 2.56 25.70
CA LYS A 82 1.18 1.20 25.36
C LYS A 82 2.35 0.35 24.87
N ASP A 83 3.39 0.26 25.68
CA ASP A 83 4.70 -0.29 25.31
C ASP A 83 4.65 -1.72 24.78
N GLU A 84 3.85 -2.61 25.40
CA GLU A 84 3.68 -3.99 24.93
C GLU A 84 3.13 -4.04 23.51
N LYS A 85 2.11 -3.23 23.21
CA LYS A 85 1.52 -3.15 21.87
C LYS A 85 2.50 -2.52 20.88
N ALA A 86 3.24 -1.48 21.29
CA ALA A 86 4.26 -0.87 20.45
C ALA A 86 5.37 -1.88 20.08
N LEU A 87 5.88 -2.64 21.04
CA LEU A 87 6.90 -3.67 20.83
C LEU A 87 6.38 -4.81 19.93
N GLN A 88 5.11 -5.21 20.08
CA GLN A 88 4.50 -6.17 19.16
C GLN A 88 4.45 -5.62 17.73
N LEU A 89 3.97 -4.39 17.54
CA LEU A 89 3.91 -3.77 16.22
C LEU A 89 5.28 -3.54 15.61
N VAL A 90 6.32 -3.30 16.41
CA VAL A 90 7.72 -3.25 15.95
C VAL A 90 8.16 -4.59 15.36
N ARG A 91 7.83 -5.72 16.01
CA ARG A 91 8.08 -7.05 15.43
C ARG A 91 7.34 -7.24 14.11
N ASP A 92 6.07 -6.84 14.07
CA ASP A 92 5.24 -6.95 12.86
C ASP A 92 5.79 -6.08 11.71
N LEU A 93 6.27 -4.88 12.01
CA LEU A 93 6.94 -4.00 11.02
C LEU A 93 8.22 -4.62 10.47
N ILE A 94 9.03 -5.29 11.30
CA ILE A 94 10.22 -6.01 10.83
C ILE A 94 9.81 -7.15 9.89
N PHE A 95 8.74 -7.86 10.23
CA PHE A 95 8.17 -8.91 9.38
C PHE A 95 7.58 -8.36 8.05
N GLU A 96 7.19 -7.09 8.02
CA GLU A 96 6.79 -6.34 6.81
C GLU A 96 7.97 -5.62 6.11
N GLY A 97 9.21 -5.88 6.54
CA GLY A 97 10.42 -5.45 5.82
C GLY A 97 11.10 -4.17 6.35
N TYR A 98 10.68 -3.65 7.49
CA TYR A 98 11.38 -2.57 8.19
C TYR A 98 12.68 -3.08 8.81
N GLU A 99 13.70 -2.22 8.83
CA GLU A 99 14.96 -2.52 9.49
C GLU A 99 14.90 -2.07 10.95
N ILE A 100 15.39 -2.91 11.87
CA ILE A 100 15.34 -2.60 13.30
C ILE A 100 16.12 -1.33 13.63
N ASP A 101 17.24 -1.07 12.96
CA ASP A 101 18.06 0.12 13.18
C ASP A 101 17.33 1.39 12.74
N GLN A 102 16.56 1.34 11.64
CA GLN A 102 15.72 2.45 11.19
C GLN A 102 14.60 2.74 12.19
N LEU A 103 14.02 1.70 12.79
CA LEU A 103 13.00 1.84 13.83
C LEU A 103 13.62 2.40 15.12
N ALA A 104 14.79 1.92 15.54
CA ALA A 104 15.45 2.37 16.77
C ALA A 104 15.78 3.88 16.77
N GLN A 105 15.96 4.47 15.58
CA GLN A 105 16.24 5.90 15.41
C GLN A 105 14.99 6.79 15.50
N LYS A 106 13.78 6.23 15.54
CA LYS A 106 12.56 7.02 15.68
C LYS A 106 12.43 7.54 17.10
N ASP A 107 12.16 8.84 17.25
CA ASP A 107 11.95 9.50 18.55
C ASP A 107 10.94 8.76 19.44
N ALA A 108 9.86 8.22 18.84
CA ALA A 108 8.83 7.48 19.56
C ALA A 108 9.35 6.20 20.22
N PHE A 109 10.43 5.60 19.71
CA PHE A 109 10.92 4.30 20.14
C PHE A 109 12.21 4.37 20.95
N VAL A 110 12.85 5.54 21.12
CA VAL A 110 14.13 5.69 21.82
C VAL A 110 14.12 5.05 23.22
N GLN A 111 13.05 5.23 23.99
CA GLN A 111 12.94 4.64 25.33
C GLN A 111 12.77 3.12 25.27
N LEU A 112 11.94 2.62 24.35
CA LEU A 112 11.74 1.18 24.15
C LEU A 112 13.04 0.51 23.69
N ALA A 113 13.79 1.17 22.81
CA ALA A 113 15.05 0.66 22.25
C ALA A 113 16.14 0.44 23.30
N ALA A 114 16.10 1.15 24.43
CA ALA A 114 17.01 0.95 25.55
C ALA A 114 16.65 -0.28 26.42
N GLY A 115 15.40 -0.77 26.31
CA GLY A 115 14.84 -1.81 27.16
C GLY A 115 15.28 -3.25 26.81
N PRO A 116 15.11 -4.20 27.74
CA PRO A 116 15.44 -5.60 27.52
C PRO A 116 14.56 -6.28 26.45
N GLU A 117 13.31 -5.87 26.29
CA GLU A 117 12.39 -6.42 25.30
C GLU A 117 12.82 -6.09 23.87
N TRP A 118 13.29 -4.87 23.62
CA TRP A 118 13.86 -4.50 22.32
C TRP A 118 15.11 -5.29 22.00
N LYS A 119 15.98 -5.52 23.00
CA LYS A 119 17.17 -6.38 22.84
C LYS A 119 16.77 -7.80 22.44
N ALA A 120 15.68 -8.34 22.99
CA ALA A 120 15.15 -9.62 22.57
C ALA A 120 14.69 -9.61 21.10
N ILE A 121 13.98 -8.56 20.67
CA ILE A 121 13.60 -8.37 19.25
C ILE A 121 14.85 -8.30 18.35
N ALA A 122 15.89 -7.59 18.80
CA ALA A 122 17.15 -7.46 18.06
C ALA A 122 17.86 -8.80 17.87
N LEU A 123 17.78 -9.71 18.85
CA LEU A 123 18.30 -11.08 18.70
C LEU A 123 17.49 -11.93 17.71
N GLU A 124 16.20 -11.62 17.53
CA GLU A 124 15.30 -12.27 16.58
C GLU A 124 15.37 -11.68 15.16
N TYR A 125 15.96 -10.49 15.00
CA TYR A 125 15.92 -9.68 13.78
C TYR A 125 16.32 -10.46 12.52
N ASP A 126 17.47 -11.14 12.53
CA ASP A 126 17.94 -11.89 11.36
C ASP A 126 16.96 -13.00 10.94
N THR A 127 16.25 -13.59 11.90
CA THR A 127 15.24 -14.61 11.63
C THR A 127 13.98 -13.99 11.03
N LEU A 128 13.47 -12.90 11.63
CA LEU A 128 12.32 -12.16 11.11
C LEU A 128 12.60 -11.62 9.70
N ARG A 129 13.81 -11.08 9.47
CA ARG A 129 14.23 -10.56 8.17
C ARG A 129 14.29 -11.66 7.11
N ARG A 130 14.83 -12.84 7.44
CA ARG A 130 14.81 -13.99 6.52
C ARG A 130 13.38 -14.43 6.19
N GLN A 131 12.48 -14.42 7.17
CA GLN A 131 11.08 -14.76 6.95
C GLN A 131 10.42 -13.77 5.98
N TYR A 132 10.59 -12.46 6.19
CA TYR A 132 10.14 -11.43 5.26
C TYR A 132 10.68 -11.65 3.85
N LEU A 133 11.99 -11.92 3.70
CA LEU A 133 12.56 -12.17 2.37
C LEU A 133 11.98 -13.40 1.66
N HIS A 134 11.41 -14.36 2.41
CA HIS A 134 10.68 -15.49 1.85
C HIS A 134 9.21 -15.19 1.49
N THR A 135 8.64 -14.08 1.94
CA THR A 135 7.26 -13.69 1.60
C THR A 135 7.18 -12.89 0.29
N ILE A 136 8.28 -12.33 -0.19
CA ILE A 136 8.34 -11.50 -1.39
C ILE A 136 8.98 -12.23 -2.59
N ASP A 137 8.61 -11.80 -3.79
CA ASP A 137 9.12 -12.32 -5.07
C ASP A 137 10.12 -11.35 -5.70
N LEU A 138 11.42 -11.63 -5.52
CA LEU A 138 12.51 -10.80 -6.03
C LEU A 138 12.70 -10.93 -7.56
N ASP A 139 12.29 -12.05 -8.16
CA ASP A 139 12.33 -12.21 -9.62
C ASP A 139 11.22 -11.36 -10.27
N LEU A 140 10.04 -11.33 -9.65
CA LEU A 140 8.97 -10.44 -10.05
C LEU A 140 9.35 -8.96 -9.83
N ARG A 141 10.00 -8.63 -8.71
CA ARG A 141 10.55 -7.29 -8.46
C ARG A 141 11.43 -6.83 -9.63
N LYS A 142 12.40 -7.67 -10.03
CA LYS A 142 13.30 -7.38 -11.15
C LYS A 142 12.54 -7.16 -12.45
N GLN A 143 11.52 -7.98 -12.74
CA GLN A 143 10.69 -7.80 -13.93
C GLN A 143 9.94 -6.46 -13.93
N VAL A 144 9.38 -6.04 -12.78
CA VAL A 144 8.69 -4.75 -12.65
C VAL A 144 9.67 -3.58 -12.81
N VAL A 145 10.88 -3.68 -12.27
CA VAL A 145 11.96 -2.70 -12.49
C VAL A 145 12.30 -2.58 -13.97
N GLU A 146 12.53 -3.69 -14.67
CA GLU A 146 12.84 -3.70 -16.11
C GLU A 146 11.72 -3.06 -16.94
N MET A 147 10.46 -3.33 -16.60
CA MET A 147 9.29 -2.73 -17.27
C MET A 147 9.25 -1.21 -17.08
N LYS A 148 9.49 -0.74 -15.85
CA LYS A 148 9.54 0.68 -15.49
C LYS A 148 10.70 1.38 -16.19
N ASP A 149 11.89 0.80 -16.14
CA ASP A 149 13.10 1.40 -16.70
C ASP A 149 12.99 1.50 -18.22
N ALA A 150 12.46 0.49 -18.90
CA ALA A 150 12.21 0.54 -20.34
C ALA A 150 11.22 1.66 -20.70
N ASP A 151 10.10 1.77 -19.97
CA ASP A 151 9.10 2.83 -20.19
C ASP A 151 9.70 4.23 -20.00
N GLN A 152 10.35 4.46 -18.86
CA GLN A 152 10.91 5.77 -18.52
C GLN A 152 12.10 6.15 -19.41
N TYR A 153 12.93 5.19 -19.80
CA TYR A 153 14.07 5.42 -20.68
C TYR A 153 13.63 6.04 -22.01
N TYR A 154 12.69 5.41 -22.74
CA TYR A 154 12.27 5.92 -24.04
C TYR A 154 11.46 7.22 -23.93
N ARG A 155 10.70 7.42 -22.85
CA ARG A 155 10.02 8.70 -22.60
C ARG A 155 11.01 9.82 -22.31
N SER A 156 12.10 9.55 -21.59
CA SER A 156 13.15 10.54 -21.32
C SER A 156 13.85 11.00 -22.61
N MET A 157 13.97 10.11 -23.61
CA MET A 157 14.55 10.43 -24.92
C MET A 157 13.78 11.53 -25.67
N LEU A 158 12.47 11.65 -25.45
CA LEU A 158 11.64 12.72 -26.06
C LEU A 158 12.02 14.13 -25.61
N ARG A 159 12.82 14.27 -24.54
CA ARG A 159 13.34 15.55 -24.04
C ARG A 159 14.65 15.94 -24.72
N LYS A 160 15.30 15.04 -25.46
CA LYS A 160 16.59 15.31 -26.11
C LYS A 160 16.40 16.15 -27.39
N PRO A 161 17.17 17.23 -27.58
CA PRO A 161 17.09 18.03 -28.81
C PRO A 161 17.56 17.21 -30.02
N GLY A 162 16.97 17.45 -31.20
CA GLY A 162 17.35 16.80 -32.45
C GLY A 162 16.92 15.33 -32.60
N ILE A 163 16.16 14.77 -31.65
CA ILE A 163 15.68 13.38 -31.74
C ILE A 163 14.53 13.25 -32.75
N ASN A 164 14.50 12.14 -33.50
CA ASN A 164 13.35 11.78 -34.32
C ASN A 164 12.22 11.27 -33.41
N ARG A 165 11.30 12.18 -33.06
CA ARG A 165 10.19 11.91 -32.14
C ARG A 165 9.28 10.79 -32.63
N ASP A 166 8.98 10.71 -33.93
CA ASP A 166 8.10 9.69 -34.51
C ASP A 166 8.66 8.28 -34.33
N SER A 167 9.98 8.13 -34.55
CA SER A 167 10.67 6.86 -34.30
C SER A 167 10.63 6.47 -32.81
N ILE A 168 10.82 7.44 -31.91
CA ILE A 168 10.72 7.18 -30.46
C ILE A 168 9.30 6.82 -30.05
N TYR A 169 8.27 7.49 -30.56
CA TYR A 169 6.87 7.13 -30.28
C TYR A 169 6.50 5.72 -30.76
N LYS A 170 7.04 5.27 -31.90
CA LYS A 170 6.86 3.88 -32.35
C LYS A 170 7.49 2.87 -31.37
N ILE A 171 8.63 3.22 -30.78
CA ILE A 171 9.28 2.36 -29.76
C ILE A 171 8.45 2.36 -28.48
N ILE A 172 8.02 3.53 -28.01
CA ILE A 172 7.16 3.67 -26.83
C ILE A 172 5.89 2.81 -27.00
N GLY A 173 5.20 2.89 -28.14
CA GLY A 173 4.00 2.06 -28.38
C GLY A 173 4.27 0.56 -28.32
N ARG A 174 5.47 0.10 -28.74
CA ARG A 174 5.87 -1.31 -28.58
C ARG A 174 6.13 -1.67 -27.12
N VAL A 175 6.79 -0.78 -26.37
CA VAL A 175 7.06 -0.96 -24.94
C VAL A 175 5.77 -0.97 -24.15
N ASP A 176 4.85 -0.03 -24.39
CA ASP A 176 3.52 0.03 -23.77
C ASP A 176 2.75 -1.28 -24.03
N SER A 177 2.78 -1.80 -25.26
CA SER A 177 2.14 -3.09 -25.59
C SER A 177 2.77 -4.30 -24.88
N ILE A 178 4.10 -4.33 -24.73
CA ILE A 178 4.79 -5.39 -23.97
C ILE A 178 4.46 -5.28 -22.48
N ASN A 179 4.47 -4.05 -21.94
CA ASN A 179 4.20 -3.78 -20.54
C ASN A 179 2.75 -4.08 -20.18
N ASP A 180 1.77 -3.78 -21.04
CA ASP A 180 0.36 -4.16 -20.87
C ASP A 180 0.24 -5.68 -20.67
N ARG A 181 0.77 -6.48 -21.61
CA ARG A 181 0.71 -7.95 -21.51
C ARG A 181 1.39 -8.49 -20.25
N LYS A 182 2.58 -7.98 -19.93
CA LYS A 182 3.31 -8.41 -18.73
C LYS A 182 2.55 -8.02 -17.46
N LEU A 183 2.02 -6.80 -17.38
CA LEU A 183 1.29 -6.31 -16.22
C LEU A 183 0.00 -7.10 -16.00
N LYS A 184 -0.76 -7.41 -17.06
CA LYS A 184 -1.94 -8.29 -16.95
C LYS A 184 -1.56 -9.67 -16.42
N ASN A 185 -0.50 -10.27 -16.98
CA ASN A 185 -0.01 -11.57 -16.50
C ASN A 185 0.40 -11.51 -15.02
N THR A 186 1.05 -10.43 -14.59
CA THR A 186 1.41 -10.20 -13.20
C THR A 186 0.16 -10.09 -12.31
N LEU A 187 -0.81 -9.27 -12.70
CA LEU A 187 -2.06 -9.08 -11.95
C LEU A 187 -2.86 -10.38 -11.81
N ASP A 188 -2.92 -11.18 -12.88
CA ASP A 188 -3.64 -12.45 -12.90
C ASP A 188 -2.98 -13.52 -12.00
N ARG A 189 -1.64 -13.53 -11.95
CA ARG A 189 -0.88 -14.58 -11.22
C ARG A 189 -0.56 -14.20 -9.78
N TYR A 190 -0.16 -12.97 -9.55
CA TYR A 190 0.41 -12.50 -8.29
C TYR A 190 -0.42 -11.41 -7.61
N GLY A 191 -1.41 -10.84 -8.31
CA GLY A 191 -2.10 -9.63 -7.86
C GLY A 191 -1.28 -8.37 -8.15
N TYR A 192 -1.57 -7.28 -7.44
CA TYR A 192 -0.84 -6.02 -7.63
C TYR A 192 0.59 -6.15 -7.06
N PRO A 193 1.64 -5.92 -7.87
CA PRO A 193 3.02 -6.07 -7.42
C PRO A 193 3.47 -4.85 -6.60
N GLY A 194 2.86 -4.68 -5.42
CA GLY A 194 3.23 -3.67 -4.43
C GLY A 194 4.26 -4.20 -3.42
N GLU A 195 4.57 -3.38 -2.41
CA GLU A 195 5.65 -3.67 -1.44
C GLU A 195 5.45 -5.01 -0.69
N ARG A 196 4.21 -5.43 -0.45
CA ARG A 196 3.90 -6.75 0.17
C ARG A 196 4.23 -7.95 -0.72
N VAL A 197 4.30 -7.76 -2.03
CA VAL A 197 4.53 -8.84 -3.01
C VAL A 197 5.98 -8.83 -3.51
N ILE A 198 6.56 -7.64 -3.74
CA ILE A 198 7.89 -7.50 -4.36
C ILE A 198 8.90 -6.76 -3.48
N GLY A 199 8.53 -6.46 -2.24
CA GLY A 199 9.35 -5.73 -1.27
C GLY A 199 9.37 -4.21 -1.47
N GLY A 200 9.71 -3.49 -0.40
CA GLY A 200 9.85 -2.03 -0.38
C GLY A 200 11.23 -1.51 -0.84
N TYR A 201 11.55 -0.29 -0.41
CA TYR A 201 12.83 0.38 -0.68
C TYR A 201 14.03 -0.33 -0.02
N ASN A 202 13.84 -0.85 1.19
CA ASN A 202 14.88 -1.50 2.01
C ASN A 202 15.40 -2.84 1.45
N ILE A 203 15.08 -3.20 0.20
CA ILE A 203 15.60 -4.40 -0.47
C ILE A 203 16.94 -4.10 -1.14
N ASP A 204 17.00 -2.99 -1.88
CA ASP A 204 18.09 -2.66 -2.81
C ASP A 204 18.22 -1.14 -3.02
N ASP A 205 17.71 -0.33 -2.08
CA ASP A 205 17.66 1.14 -2.15
C ASP A 205 16.94 1.69 -3.39
N GLN A 206 16.07 0.88 -4.02
CA GLN A 206 15.30 1.29 -5.19
C GLN A 206 13.80 1.32 -4.89
N GLN A 207 13.14 2.40 -5.32
CA GLN A 207 11.70 2.48 -5.25
C GLN A 207 11.00 1.65 -6.36
N VAL A 208 10.38 0.57 -5.89
CA VAL A 208 9.43 -0.39 -6.49
C VAL A 208 7.99 0.10 -6.71
N ASP A 209 7.57 0.71 -7.84
CA ASP A 209 6.13 1.02 -8.03
C ASP A 209 5.64 0.75 -9.45
N ALA A 210 4.73 -0.23 -9.57
CA ALA A 210 4.07 -0.58 -10.83
C ALA A 210 2.97 0.43 -11.24
N GLY A 211 2.55 1.33 -10.36
CA GLY A 211 1.51 2.32 -10.61
C GLY A 211 1.83 3.24 -11.79
N ILE A 212 3.11 3.52 -12.03
CA ILE A 212 3.56 4.34 -13.17
C ILE A 212 3.19 3.71 -14.53
N LEU A 213 3.14 2.38 -14.61
CA LEU A 213 2.79 1.68 -15.84
C LEU A 213 1.30 1.85 -16.18
N LEU A 214 0.44 2.04 -15.17
CA LEU A 214 -1.00 2.25 -15.35
C LEU A 214 -1.32 3.53 -16.11
N PHE A 215 -0.39 4.48 -16.17
CA PHE A 215 -0.53 5.70 -16.99
C PHE A 215 -0.45 5.43 -18.48
N HIS A 216 -0.12 4.21 -18.92
CA HIS A 216 0.27 3.89 -20.29
C HIS A 216 -0.39 2.64 -20.87
N VAL A 217 -1.36 2.05 -20.16
CA VAL A 217 -2.14 0.88 -20.60
C VAL A 217 -3.58 1.27 -20.97
N ASP A 218 -4.23 0.53 -21.87
CA ASP A 218 -5.47 0.96 -22.54
C ASP A 218 -6.68 0.01 -22.37
N ASP A 219 -6.52 -1.17 -21.75
CA ASP A 219 -7.63 -2.11 -21.57
C ASP A 219 -8.53 -1.73 -20.39
N TYR A 220 -9.42 -0.77 -20.63
CA TYR A 220 -10.24 -0.13 -19.61
C TYR A 220 -11.04 -1.12 -18.76
N ASP A 221 -11.76 -2.04 -19.39
CA ASP A 221 -12.63 -2.98 -18.67
C ASP A 221 -11.82 -3.94 -17.82
N TYR A 222 -10.70 -4.46 -18.33
CA TYR A 222 -9.82 -5.34 -17.56
C TYR A 222 -9.26 -4.64 -16.33
N TYR A 223 -8.64 -3.46 -16.50
CA TYR A 223 -7.95 -2.79 -15.40
C TYR A 223 -8.93 -2.23 -14.36
N THR A 224 -10.05 -1.65 -14.78
CA THR A 224 -11.06 -1.15 -13.82
C THR A 224 -11.63 -2.28 -12.98
N THR A 225 -12.00 -3.40 -13.60
CA THR A 225 -12.56 -4.57 -12.91
C THR A 225 -11.52 -5.22 -11.99
N THR A 226 -10.31 -5.45 -12.49
CA THR A 226 -9.26 -6.15 -11.76
C THR A 226 -8.75 -5.32 -10.58
N LEU A 227 -8.44 -4.04 -10.78
CA LEU A 227 -7.94 -3.18 -9.73
C LEU A 227 -9.00 -2.95 -8.65
N LYS A 228 -10.26 -2.70 -9.02
CA LYS A 228 -11.34 -2.55 -8.04
C LYS A 228 -11.47 -3.77 -7.13
N ARG A 229 -11.48 -4.97 -7.71
CA ARG A 229 -11.52 -6.23 -6.94
C ARG A 229 -10.31 -6.37 -6.01
N LEU A 230 -9.11 -6.03 -6.48
CA LEU A 230 -7.90 -6.11 -5.65
C LEU A 230 -7.92 -5.08 -4.51
N ILE A 231 -8.44 -3.87 -4.75
CA ILE A 231 -8.61 -2.83 -3.72
C ILE A 231 -9.63 -3.28 -2.67
N GLU A 232 -10.76 -3.85 -3.08
CA GLU A 232 -11.77 -4.42 -2.15
C GLU A 232 -11.18 -5.49 -1.22
N GLN A 233 -10.16 -6.22 -1.70
CA GLN A 233 -9.44 -7.26 -0.96
C GLN A 233 -8.21 -6.74 -0.19
N GLY A 234 -7.91 -5.43 -0.22
CA GLY A 234 -6.71 -4.87 0.40
C GLY A 234 -5.40 -5.30 -0.28
N LYS A 235 -5.48 -5.76 -1.53
CA LYS A 235 -4.33 -6.27 -2.33
C LYS A 235 -3.80 -5.27 -3.35
N ALA A 236 -4.41 -4.10 -3.49
CA ALA A 236 -3.92 -3.00 -4.32
C ALA A 236 -4.25 -1.66 -3.64
N PRO A 237 -3.42 -0.63 -3.81
CA PRO A 237 -3.72 0.71 -3.30
C PRO A 237 -4.87 1.33 -4.11
N PRO A 238 -5.83 2.05 -3.47
CA PRO A 238 -6.90 2.78 -4.16
C PRO A 238 -6.43 3.69 -5.30
N GLU A 239 -5.26 4.30 -5.13
CA GLU A 239 -4.61 5.18 -6.10
C GLU A 239 -4.31 4.46 -7.42
N SER A 240 -4.12 3.14 -7.42
CA SER A 240 -3.88 2.39 -8.66
C SER A 240 -5.06 2.54 -9.64
N LEU A 241 -6.29 2.37 -9.17
CA LEU A 241 -7.49 2.53 -10.00
C LEU A 241 -7.74 3.99 -10.37
N GLY A 242 -7.57 4.91 -9.40
CA GLY A 242 -7.71 6.34 -9.66
C GLY A 242 -6.73 6.82 -10.74
N ASN A 243 -5.45 6.47 -10.59
CA ASN A 243 -4.38 6.77 -11.55
C ASN A 243 -4.69 6.21 -12.93
N PHE A 244 -5.10 4.94 -13.01
CA PHE A 244 -5.45 4.32 -14.28
C PHE A 244 -6.59 5.07 -14.98
N VAL A 245 -7.72 5.23 -14.30
CA VAL A 245 -8.96 5.78 -14.90
C VAL A 245 -8.74 7.21 -15.36
N ASP A 246 -8.23 8.08 -14.50
CA ASP A 246 -8.02 9.48 -14.87
C ASP A 246 -6.95 9.63 -15.96
N SER A 247 -5.90 8.81 -15.94
CA SER A 247 -4.88 8.82 -16.99
C SER A 247 -5.42 8.35 -18.34
N TYR A 248 -6.29 7.35 -18.33
CA TYR A 248 -7.01 6.88 -19.52
C TYR A 248 -7.89 8.00 -20.09
N GLN A 249 -8.71 8.65 -19.26
CA GLN A 249 -9.61 9.71 -19.69
C GLN A 249 -8.89 10.90 -20.36
N ARG A 250 -7.69 11.26 -19.91
CA ARG A 250 -6.89 12.32 -20.57
C ARG A 250 -6.54 12.01 -22.03
N ARG A 251 -6.50 10.72 -22.41
CA ARG A 251 -6.13 10.26 -23.76
C ARG A 251 -7.35 10.14 -24.68
N VAL A 252 -8.56 10.05 -24.12
CA VAL A 252 -9.81 10.00 -24.87
C VAL A 252 -10.11 11.40 -25.45
N LYS A 253 -10.32 11.47 -26.77
CA LYS A 253 -10.38 12.75 -27.50
C LYS A 253 -11.62 13.59 -27.17
N ASP A 254 -12.73 12.95 -26.83
CA ASP A 254 -14.06 13.58 -26.84
C ASP A 254 -14.56 14.01 -25.46
N GLN A 255 -13.91 13.58 -24.37
CA GLN A 255 -14.26 13.96 -23.00
C GLN A 255 -13.01 13.96 -22.10
N LYS A 256 -12.23 15.05 -22.14
CA LYS A 256 -11.04 15.23 -21.29
C LYS A 256 -11.42 15.65 -19.86
N LYS A 257 -12.42 14.99 -19.27
CA LYS A 257 -12.79 15.20 -17.86
C LYS A 257 -12.28 14.05 -17.00
N PHE A 258 -11.81 14.41 -15.82
CA PHE A 258 -11.33 13.48 -14.80
C PHE A 258 -12.51 12.90 -14.03
N ILE A 259 -12.41 11.63 -13.61
CA ILE A 259 -13.45 10.92 -12.86
C ILE A 259 -13.20 11.04 -11.36
N TYR A 260 -11.96 10.78 -10.95
CA TYR A 260 -11.56 10.76 -9.53
C TYR A 260 -10.74 11.98 -9.11
N GLY A 261 -10.31 12.82 -10.05
CA GLY A 261 -9.56 14.05 -9.75
C GLY A 261 -8.25 13.80 -9.02
N ILE A 262 -7.49 12.79 -9.44
CA ILE A 262 -6.25 12.36 -8.75
C ILE A 262 -5.09 13.36 -8.85
N TYR A 263 -5.08 14.21 -9.86
CA TYR A 263 -4.02 15.18 -10.08
C TYR A 263 -4.30 16.48 -9.33
N ASP A 264 -3.33 16.97 -8.56
CA ASP A 264 -3.51 18.17 -7.73
C ASP A 264 -3.75 19.46 -8.54
N ASN A 265 -3.37 19.48 -9.82
CA ASN A 265 -3.55 20.62 -10.72
C ASN A 265 -4.89 20.62 -11.48
N VAL A 266 -5.84 19.75 -11.11
CA VAL A 266 -7.13 19.62 -11.79
C VAL A 266 -8.20 20.44 -11.05
N GLY A 267 -8.80 21.39 -11.76
CA GLY A 267 -9.91 22.22 -11.27
C GLY A 267 -11.27 21.49 -11.28
N GLU A 268 -12.27 22.07 -10.62
CA GLU A 268 -13.63 21.52 -10.53
C GLU A 268 -14.28 21.36 -11.92
N GLU A 269 -14.03 22.31 -12.82
CA GLU A 269 -14.54 22.35 -14.19
C GLU A 269 -14.04 21.20 -15.07
N GLN A 270 -12.87 20.64 -14.69
CA GLN A 270 -12.21 19.54 -15.39
C GLN A 270 -12.66 18.18 -14.85
N ILE A 271 -13.46 18.13 -13.79
CA ILE A 271 -13.95 16.88 -13.19
C ILE A 271 -15.41 16.66 -13.63
N ILE A 272 -15.75 15.42 -13.98
CA ILE A 272 -17.15 15.07 -14.25
C ILE A 272 -17.94 15.15 -12.95
N ASP A 273 -19.11 15.79 -12.95
CA ASP A 273 -20.03 15.80 -11.81
C ASP A 273 -19.31 16.05 -10.46
N TYR A 274 -18.70 17.23 -10.35
CA TYR A 274 -17.80 17.56 -9.26
C TYR A 274 -18.45 17.44 -7.87
N GLU A 275 -19.73 17.78 -7.76
CA GLU A 275 -20.49 17.73 -6.50
C GLU A 275 -20.53 16.32 -5.88
N ASN A 276 -20.49 15.26 -6.70
CA ASN A 276 -20.46 13.87 -6.24
C ASN A 276 -19.05 13.24 -6.28
N LEU A 277 -18.00 14.06 -6.37
CA LEU A 277 -16.61 13.58 -6.45
C LEU A 277 -16.21 12.76 -5.22
N ASP A 278 -16.53 13.24 -4.03
CA ASP A 278 -16.10 12.57 -2.80
C ASP A 278 -16.78 11.21 -2.64
N GLU A 279 -18.06 11.09 -3.01
CA GLU A 279 -18.75 9.79 -3.06
C GLU A 279 -18.05 8.81 -4.02
N ARG A 280 -17.69 9.27 -5.24
CA ARG A 280 -16.96 8.43 -6.20
C ARG A 280 -15.59 8.02 -5.68
N ARG A 281 -14.84 8.94 -5.07
CA ARG A 281 -13.53 8.65 -4.49
C ARG A 281 -13.63 7.59 -3.39
N VAL A 282 -14.57 7.78 -2.46
CA VAL A 282 -14.83 6.81 -1.37
C VAL A 282 -15.24 5.44 -1.93
N SER A 283 -16.02 5.40 -3.02
CA SER A 283 -16.48 4.13 -3.63
C SER A 283 -15.36 3.23 -4.16
N ILE A 284 -14.16 3.78 -4.35
CA ILE A 284 -12.95 3.04 -4.73
C ILE A 284 -11.87 3.04 -3.66
N GLY A 285 -12.18 3.50 -2.45
CA GLY A 285 -11.27 3.54 -1.33
C GLY A 285 -10.35 4.77 -1.27
N LEU A 286 -10.46 5.74 -2.17
CA LEU A 286 -9.71 6.99 -2.07
C LEU A 286 -10.25 7.90 -0.94
N PRO A 287 -9.42 8.79 -0.37
CA PRO A 287 -9.92 9.77 0.59
C PRO A 287 -10.78 10.83 -0.13
N PRO A 288 -11.81 11.39 0.52
CA PRO A 288 -12.46 12.62 0.08
C PRO A 288 -11.43 13.70 -0.26
N ARG A 289 -11.70 14.52 -1.27
CA ARG A 289 -10.77 15.55 -1.76
C ARG A 289 -10.35 16.49 -0.63
N SER A 290 -11.31 16.93 0.19
CA SER A 290 -11.03 17.82 1.32
C SER A 290 -10.10 17.18 2.36
N LEU A 291 -10.31 15.90 2.70
CA LEU A 291 -9.44 15.17 3.63
C LEU A 291 -8.04 14.99 3.05
N LYS A 292 -7.92 14.60 1.77
CA LYS A 292 -6.64 14.52 1.07
C LYS A 292 -5.88 15.85 1.18
N SER A 293 -6.51 16.96 0.83
CA SER A 293 -5.87 18.28 0.85
C SER A 293 -5.40 18.69 2.23
N ARG A 294 -6.18 18.40 3.28
CA ARG A 294 -5.77 18.68 4.67
C ARG A 294 -4.58 17.83 5.08
N VAL A 295 -4.65 16.51 4.88
CA VAL A 295 -3.56 15.57 5.18
C VAL A 295 -2.29 15.96 4.43
N ASP A 296 -2.37 16.27 3.14
CA ASP A 296 -1.21 16.67 2.36
C ASP A 296 -0.60 17.98 2.86
N SER A 297 -1.43 18.93 3.29
CA SER A 297 -0.95 20.19 3.89
C SER A 297 -0.23 19.94 5.21
N LEU A 298 -0.80 19.10 6.08
CA LEU A 298 -0.19 18.73 7.35
C LEU A 298 1.12 17.95 7.13
N ARG A 299 1.14 17.01 6.18
CA ARG A 299 2.32 16.22 5.81
C ARG A 299 3.46 17.12 5.34
N ARG A 300 3.18 18.10 4.47
CA ARG A 300 4.17 19.08 4.00
C ARG A 300 4.75 19.90 5.15
N ALA A 301 3.90 20.40 6.04
CA ALA A 301 4.34 21.13 7.22
C ALA A 301 5.21 20.27 8.15
N TYR A 302 4.85 18.99 8.33
CA TYR A 302 5.58 18.04 9.17
C TYR A 302 6.99 17.74 8.65
N TYR A 303 7.14 17.54 7.32
CA TYR A 303 8.43 17.22 6.71
C TYR A 303 9.24 18.45 6.23
N GLY A 304 8.67 19.66 6.30
CA GLY A 304 9.34 20.88 5.85
C GLY A 304 9.55 20.96 4.34
N ILE A 305 8.61 20.42 3.54
CA ILE A 305 8.66 20.37 2.07
C ILE A 305 7.60 21.24 1.40
#